data_AF-A0A8J7B3Q3-F1
#
_entry.id   AF-A0A8J7B3Q3-F1
#
_cell.length_a   1.000
_cell.length_b   1.000
_cell.length_c   1.000
_cell.angle_alpha   90.00
_cell.angle_beta   90.00
_cell.angle_gamma   90.00
#
_symmetry.space_group_name_H-M   'P 1'
#
loop_
_entity.id
_entity.type
_entity.pdbx_description
1 polymer ?
#
loop_
_entity_poly.entity_id
_entity_poly.type
_entity_poly.pdbx_seq_one_letter_code
_entity_poly.pdbx_strand_id
1 'polypeptide(L)'
;MPVIQDQILGTKPDWVQITLRTLPAVLESGSFEAPADLIRLLGYDPSRVWQAGQTADQYMQLGDFQESFQLQQFSLYEIAALVGLDWPALRLADFALVAWQTLGDLVQAVPDLANRPVESVAPIADLLKGEVDPQTAIAEVLQDQVLASLSLGDLNLEQYGLADIPGLMEAPLERFRDWQQSVIDQVPGLADVPFANFPNPIVEQGVVVGQVDVVFGAAEGDRINTISGSYVEGFNVPCEADCAHLEIGQPTLVEGTQWVSGKYQQVRGGRGALAAANGGVEPTGRHPFGNAFKVAVLETDEASGTAETGLYFRMCVRNLFVDLGCTPYFIGPIPWLPVQEEGMVFLGQIKEGLSTTDSAEAATAKGIDPQTGESKPAPAPVARASGSPGTATGRFIHPAPGYGVTSSFGYRTHPIHGDRRLHSGTDFGTPTGTIIRATDGGQVTFAGISGSLTSGYGRLVVVNHGNGLESYYAHLQGFFVQAGDIIAQGDPVGRANSSGWSTGPHLHFEVRQNGQPQNPMNYLS
;
A
#
# COMPACT_ATOMS: atom_id res chain seq x y z
N MET A 1 -16.59 -11.19 5.67
CA MET A 1 -15.16 -10.82 5.79
C MET A 1 -14.65 -11.20 7.17
N PRO A 2 -13.44 -11.75 7.27
CA PRO A 2 -12.82 -12.05 8.55
C PRO A 2 -12.52 -10.74 9.29
N VAL A 3 -13.04 -10.65 10.51
CA VAL A 3 -12.89 -9.52 11.42
C VAL A 3 -12.31 -10.08 12.70
N ILE A 4 -11.33 -9.38 13.27
CA ILE A 4 -10.80 -9.69 14.58
C ILE A 4 -11.50 -8.79 15.59
N GLN A 5 -12.07 -9.39 16.62
CA GLN A 5 -12.58 -8.63 17.75
C GLN A 5 -11.41 -8.28 18.67
N ASP A 6 -10.96 -7.03 18.57
CA ASP A 6 -9.98 -6.46 19.48
C ASP A 6 -10.75 -5.80 20.64
N GLN A 7 -10.50 -6.24 21.87
CA GLN A 7 -11.20 -5.71 23.03
C GLN A 7 -10.90 -4.22 23.29
N ILE A 8 -9.84 -3.67 22.69
CA ILE A 8 -9.38 -2.29 22.83
C ILE A 8 -9.73 -1.48 21.56
N LEU A 9 -9.61 -2.09 20.37
CA LEU A 9 -9.80 -1.44 19.07
C LEU A 9 -11.14 -1.75 18.37
N GLY A 10 -12.04 -2.50 18.99
CA GLY A 10 -13.32 -2.89 18.41
C GLY A 10 -13.19 -3.94 17.31
N THR A 11 -14.14 -3.99 16.39
CA THR A 11 -14.08 -4.84 15.20
C THR A 11 -13.07 -4.27 14.21
N LYS A 12 -11.88 -4.86 14.15
CA LYS A 12 -10.84 -4.48 13.18
C LYS A 12 -10.85 -5.44 11.99
N PRO A 13 -10.80 -4.95 10.74
CA PRO A 13 -10.64 -5.80 9.58
C PRO A 13 -9.29 -6.53 9.63
N ASP A 14 -9.29 -7.83 9.33
CA ASP A 14 -8.04 -8.57 9.16
C ASP A 14 -7.53 -8.40 7.72
N TRP A 15 -6.66 -7.42 7.51
CA TRP A 15 -6.10 -7.12 6.19
C TRP A 15 -5.25 -8.25 5.58
N VAL A 16 -4.86 -9.25 6.38
CA VAL A 16 -4.16 -10.46 5.89
C VAL A 16 -5.14 -11.43 5.24
N GLN A 17 -6.43 -11.32 5.57
CA GLN A 17 -7.47 -12.23 5.11
C GLN A 17 -8.49 -11.54 4.19
N ILE A 18 -8.27 -10.26 3.87
CA ILE A 18 -9.09 -9.47 2.94
C ILE A 18 -8.26 -9.21 1.68
N THR A 19 -8.80 -9.66 0.56
CA THR A 19 -8.33 -9.46 -0.82
C THR A 19 -9.43 -8.79 -1.66
N LEU A 20 -9.12 -8.30 -2.86
CA LEU A 20 -10.11 -7.67 -3.73
C LEU A 20 -11.20 -8.67 -4.15
N ARG A 21 -10.83 -9.96 -4.30
CA ARG A 21 -11.76 -11.05 -4.58
C ARG A 21 -12.68 -11.38 -3.41
N THR A 22 -12.20 -11.28 -2.17
CA THR A 22 -12.99 -11.63 -0.97
C THR A 22 -13.92 -10.52 -0.49
N LEU A 23 -13.78 -9.30 -1.04
CA LEU A 23 -14.73 -8.22 -0.77
C LEU A 23 -16.13 -8.64 -1.26
N PRO A 24 -17.20 -8.25 -0.55
CA PRO A 24 -18.55 -8.49 -1.02
C PRO A 24 -18.78 -7.88 -2.40
N ALA A 25 -19.64 -8.53 -3.18
CA ALA A 25 -20.07 -8.00 -4.46
C ALA A 25 -20.85 -6.69 -4.29
N VAL A 26 -20.76 -5.80 -5.27
CA VAL A 26 -21.56 -4.57 -5.33
C VAL A 26 -23.04 -4.92 -5.43
N LEU A 27 -23.89 -4.19 -4.72
CA LEU A 27 -25.34 -4.48 -4.68
C LEU A 27 -26.11 -3.84 -5.85
N GLU A 28 -25.55 -2.80 -6.45
CA GLU A 28 -26.19 -2.01 -7.49
C GLU A 28 -25.33 -1.93 -8.74
N SER A 29 -25.98 -2.01 -9.90
CA SER A 29 -25.36 -1.73 -11.18
C SER A 29 -25.12 -0.24 -11.34
N GLY A 30 -24.08 0.13 -12.07
CA GLY A 30 -23.77 1.53 -12.34
C GLY A 30 -22.79 1.71 -13.48
N SER A 31 -22.50 2.96 -13.79
CA SER A 31 -21.52 3.31 -14.81
C SER A 31 -20.81 4.60 -14.45
N PHE A 32 -19.61 4.73 -14.98
CA PHE A 32 -18.85 5.98 -14.99
C PHE A 32 -18.41 6.26 -16.42
N GLU A 33 -18.70 7.45 -16.90
CA GLU A 33 -18.27 7.93 -18.21
C GLU A 33 -17.36 9.16 -17.99
N ALA A 34 -16.10 9.02 -18.37
CA ALA A 34 -15.10 10.03 -18.18
C ALA A 34 -15.15 11.07 -19.30
N PRO A 35 -15.19 12.38 -18.98
CA PRO A 35 -15.05 13.41 -20.00
C PRO A 35 -13.73 13.30 -20.76
N ALA A 36 -13.72 13.64 -22.05
CA ALA A 36 -12.52 13.51 -22.90
C ALA A 36 -11.29 14.26 -22.36
N ASP A 37 -11.47 15.41 -21.71
CA ASP A 37 -10.37 16.14 -21.08
C ASP A 37 -9.82 15.41 -19.86
N LEU A 38 -10.65 14.66 -19.14
CA LEU A 38 -10.22 13.81 -18.04
C LEU A 38 -9.41 12.62 -18.55
N ILE A 39 -9.88 11.95 -19.61
CA ILE A 39 -9.16 10.85 -20.26
C ILE A 39 -7.77 11.33 -20.72
N ARG A 40 -7.71 12.49 -21.38
CA ARG A 40 -6.43 13.10 -21.81
C ARG A 40 -5.51 13.40 -20.63
N LEU A 41 -6.07 13.83 -19.51
CA LEU A 41 -5.30 14.16 -18.30
C LEU A 41 -4.76 12.93 -17.59
N LEU A 42 -5.58 11.87 -17.50
CA LEU A 42 -5.23 10.62 -16.83
C LEU A 42 -4.28 9.77 -17.66
N GLY A 43 -4.29 9.95 -18.98
CA GLY A 43 -3.53 9.11 -19.92
C GLY A 43 -4.16 7.74 -20.15
N TYR A 44 -5.36 7.50 -19.61
CA TYR A 44 -6.16 6.30 -19.84
C TYR A 44 -7.65 6.61 -19.70
N ASP A 45 -8.51 5.74 -20.21
CA ASP A 45 -9.96 5.87 -20.08
C ASP A 45 -10.49 5.09 -18.87
N PRO A 46 -10.87 5.76 -17.77
CA PRO A 46 -11.47 5.10 -16.62
C PRO A 46 -12.98 4.84 -16.81
N SER A 47 -13.55 5.06 -18.00
CA SER A 47 -14.97 4.80 -18.25
C SER A 47 -15.29 3.32 -18.19
N ARG A 48 -16.37 2.95 -17.51
CA ARG A 48 -16.79 1.55 -17.35
C ARG A 48 -18.24 1.41 -16.89
N VAL A 49 -18.74 0.19 -16.98
CA VAL A 49 -20.03 -0.25 -16.45
C VAL A 49 -19.78 -1.41 -15.51
N TRP A 50 -20.51 -1.46 -14.39
CA TRP A 50 -20.54 -2.60 -13.49
C TRP A 50 -21.98 -3.04 -13.24
N GLN A 51 -22.13 -4.28 -12.82
CA GLN A 51 -23.41 -4.92 -12.56
C GLN A 51 -23.48 -5.38 -11.11
N ALA A 52 -24.68 -5.28 -10.53
CA ALA A 52 -24.98 -5.89 -9.24
C ALA A 52 -24.54 -7.37 -9.24
N GLY A 53 -23.86 -7.79 -8.19
CA GLY A 53 -23.29 -9.12 -8.05
C GLY A 53 -21.85 -9.27 -8.53
N GLN A 54 -21.24 -8.25 -9.16
CA GLN A 54 -19.81 -8.27 -9.48
C GLN A 54 -18.95 -7.92 -8.25
N THR A 55 -17.81 -8.59 -8.12
CA THR A 55 -16.78 -8.25 -7.13
C THR A 55 -15.88 -7.14 -7.65
N ALA A 56 -15.22 -6.43 -6.73
CA ALA A 56 -14.41 -5.24 -7.03
C ALA A 56 -13.33 -5.50 -8.10
N ASP A 57 -12.72 -6.69 -8.07
CA ASP A 57 -11.69 -7.10 -9.02
C ASP A 57 -12.16 -7.22 -10.47
N GLN A 58 -13.47 -7.33 -10.72
CA GLN A 58 -14.04 -7.55 -12.05
C GLN A 58 -14.33 -6.26 -12.84
N TYR A 59 -14.22 -5.10 -12.20
CA TYR A 59 -14.53 -3.82 -12.83
C TYR A 59 -13.62 -2.66 -12.40
N MET A 60 -12.89 -2.80 -11.29
CA MET A 60 -11.85 -1.84 -10.95
C MET A 60 -10.61 -2.09 -11.82
N GLN A 61 -9.94 -1.01 -12.17
CA GLN A 61 -8.75 -1.03 -13.03
C GLN A 61 -7.51 -0.71 -12.19
N LEU A 62 -6.33 -1.16 -12.63
CA LEU A 62 -5.06 -0.87 -11.94
C LEU A 62 -4.85 0.63 -11.71
N GLY A 63 -5.22 1.47 -12.69
CA GLY A 63 -5.06 2.93 -12.61
C GLY A 63 -5.84 3.58 -11.46
N ASP A 64 -6.95 2.98 -11.03
CA ASP A 64 -7.76 3.50 -9.93
C ASP A 64 -7.00 3.48 -8.60
N PHE A 65 -6.04 2.55 -8.49
CA PHE A 65 -5.28 2.28 -7.27
C PHE A 65 -3.84 2.78 -7.30
N GLN A 66 -3.45 3.49 -8.36
CA GLN A 66 -2.05 3.83 -8.59
C GLN A 66 -1.38 4.63 -7.47
N GLU A 67 -2.18 5.46 -6.78
CA GLU A 67 -1.74 6.24 -5.62
C GLU A 67 -2.06 5.54 -4.29
N SER A 68 -3.20 4.85 -4.21
CA SER A 68 -3.74 4.34 -2.94
C SER A 68 -3.10 3.02 -2.54
N PHE A 69 -2.98 2.05 -3.45
CA PHE A 69 -2.37 0.74 -3.16
C PHE A 69 -1.09 0.48 -3.95
N GLN A 70 -0.83 1.26 -5.01
CA GLN A 70 0.35 1.12 -5.86
C GLN A 70 0.49 -0.27 -6.50
N LEU A 71 -0.64 -0.90 -6.87
CA LEU A 71 -0.67 -2.27 -7.40
C LEU A 71 0.22 -2.47 -8.63
N GLN A 72 0.44 -1.42 -9.41
CA GLN A 72 1.27 -1.42 -10.60
C GLN A 72 2.75 -1.68 -10.35
N GLN A 73 3.21 -1.53 -9.11
CA GLN A 73 4.60 -1.83 -8.73
C GLN A 73 4.86 -3.33 -8.61
N PHE A 74 3.81 -4.15 -8.50
CA PHE A 74 3.99 -5.59 -8.51
C PHE A 74 4.52 -6.09 -9.84
N SER A 75 5.26 -7.18 -9.77
CA SER A 75 5.55 -8.10 -10.87
C SER A 75 4.71 -9.37 -10.73
N LEU A 76 4.53 -10.13 -11.82
CA LEU A 76 3.85 -11.45 -11.74
C LEU A 76 4.61 -12.43 -10.85
N TYR A 77 5.94 -12.31 -10.81
CA TYR A 77 6.78 -13.11 -9.93
C TYR A 77 6.44 -12.90 -8.44
N GLU A 78 6.27 -11.64 -8.03
CA GLU A 78 5.90 -11.29 -6.65
C GLU A 78 4.48 -11.73 -6.31
N ILE A 79 3.53 -11.50 -7.22
CA ILE A 79 2.14 -11.95 -7.05
C ILE A 79 2.11 -13.47 -6.88
N ALA A 80 2.79 -14.21 -7.75
CA ALA A 80 2.84 -15.67 -7.69
C ALA A 80 3.44 -16.17 -6.37
N ALA A 81 4.48 -15.50 -5.86
CA ALA A 81 5.09 -15.81 -4.57
C ALA A 81 4.15 -15.55 -3.38
N LEU A 82 3.30 -14.52 -3.46
CA LEU A 82 2.35 -14.17 -2.40
C LEU A 82 1.14 -15.11 -2.34
N VAL A 83 0.59 -15.49 -3.50
CA VAL A 83 -0.68 -16.26 -3.57
C VAL A 83 -0.48 -17.74 -3.89
N GLY A 84 0.77 -18.19 -4.08
CA GLY A 84 1.09 -19.58 -4.39
C GLY A 84 0.59 -20.02 -5.77
N LEU A 85 0.71 -19.12 -6.76
CA LEU A 85 0.17 -19.35 -8.09
C LEU A 85 1.01 -20.36 -8.88
N ASP A 86 0.34 -21.33 -9.53
CA ASP A 86 0.97 -22.34 -10.41
C ASP A 86 1.30 -21.73 -11.78
N TRP A 87 2.29 -20.83 -11.80
CA TRP A 87 2.66 -20.07 -13.00
C TRP A 87 3.11 -20.94 -14.19
N PRO A 88 3.69 -22.15 -14.03
CA PRO A 88 3.95 -23.02 -15.17
C PRO A 88 2.69 -23.47 -15.92
N ALA A 89 1.51 -23.44 -15.28
CA ALA A 89 0.24 -23.74 -15.90
C ALA A 89 -0.36 -22.54 -16.67
N LEU A 90 0.09 -21.31 -16.36
CA LEU A 90 -0.41 -20.11 -17.00
C LEU A 90 0.15 -19.92 -18.41
N ARG A 91 -0.71 -19.38 -19.28
CA ARG A 91 -0.41 -18.99 -20.65
C ARG A 91 -0.30 -17.48 -20.77
N LEU A 92 0.29 -17.01 -21.87
CA LEU A 92 0.31 -15.59 -22.20
C LEU A 92 -1.11 -15.03 -22.36
N ALA A 93 -2.07 -15.86 -22.78
CA ALA A 93 -3.49 -15.48 -22.89
C ALA A 93 -4.15 -15.16 -21.52
N ASP A 94 -3.65 -15.73 -20.42
CA ASP A 94 -4.16 -15.46 -19.08
C ASP A 94 -3.71 -14.08 -18.56
N PHE A 95 -2.74 -13.44 -19.21
CA PHE A 95 -2.19 -12.14 -18.81
C PHE A 95 -2.50 -11.08 -19.88
N ALA A 96 -3.66 -10.44 -19.76
CA ALA A 96 -4.21 -9.57 -20.80
C ALA A 96 -3.26 -8.43 -21.22
N LEU A 97 -2.43 -7.92 -20.30
CA LEU A 97 -1.45 -6.87 -20.60
C LEU A 97 -0.52 -7.26 -21.75
N VAL A 98 -0.11 -8.53 -21.87
CA VAL A 98 0.78 -8.99 -22.96
C VAL A 98 0.11 -8.84 -24.32
N ALA A 99 -1.19 -9.19 -24.42
CA ALA A 99 -1.93 -9.12 -25.67
C ALA A 99 -2.05 -7.69 -26.22
N TRP A 100 -1.92 -6.68 -25.36
CA TRP A 100 -2.03 -5.26 -25.73
C TRP A 100 -0.71 -4.65 -26.19
N GLN A 101 0.40 -5.37 -26.01
CA GLN A 101 1.70 -4.83 -26.37
C GLN A 101 1.97 -5.00 -27.86
N THR A 102 2.64 -4.01 -28.44
CA THR A 102 3.42 -4.22 -29.66
C THR A 102 4.76 -4.88 -29.31
N LEU A 103 5.48 -5.40 -30.32
CA LEU A 103 6.84 -5.91 -30.13
C LEU A 103 7.75 -4.86 -29.47
N GLY A 104 7.66 -3.61 -29.92
CA GLY A 104 8.41 -2.48 -29.35
C GLY A 104 8.04 -2.21 -27.90
N ASP A 105 6.74 -2.15 -27.59
CA ASP A 105 6.25 -1.91 -26.23
C ASP A 105 6.68 -3.05 -25.27
N LEU A 106 6.60 -4.30 -25.73
CA LEU A 106 7.04 -5.47 -24.95
C LEU A 106 8.53 -5.42 -24.62
N VAL A 107 9.39 -5.05 -25.58
CA VAL A 107 10.84 -4.94 -25.35
C VAL A 107 11.16 -3.75 -24.45
N GLN A 108 10.40 -2.65 -24.52
CA GLN A 108 10.52 -1.56 -23.56
C GLN A 108 10.13 -2.01 -22.14
N ALA A 109 9.07 -2.82 -22.02
CA ALA A 109 8.64 -3.38 -20.76
C ALA A 109 9.66 -4.38 -20.17
N VAL A 110 10.29 -5.19 -21.04
CA VAL A 110 11.27 -6.23 -20.67
C VAL A 110 12.61 -6.00 -21.42
N PRO A 111 13.49 -5.11 -20.92
CA PRO A 111 14.66 -4.63 -21.67
C PRO A 111 15.66 -5.72 -22.08
N ASP A 112 15.76 -6.80 -21.29
CA ASP A 112 16.69 -7.89 -21.56
C ASP A 112 16.33 -8.68 -22.84
N LEU A 113 15.12 -8.52 -23.37
CA LEU A 113 14.72 -9.10 -24.65
C LEU A 113 15.49 -8.48 -25.82
N ALA A 114 15.85 -7.20 -25.75
CA ALA A 114 16.49 -6.48 -26.86
C ALA A 114 17.79 -7.15 -27.33
N ASN A 115 18.54 -7.73 -26.40
CA ASN A 115 19.85 -8.36 -26.66
C ASN A 115 19.75 -9.84 -27.10
N ARG A 116 18.54 -10.40 -27.14
CA ARG A 116 18.32 -11.81 -27.48
C ARG A 116 18.13 -11.96 -28.99
N PRO A 117 18.59 -13.08 -29.58
CA PRO A 117 18.23 -13.42 -30.96
C PRO A 117 16.74 -13.78 -31.02
N VAL A 118 16.08 -13.43 -32.13
CA VAL A 118 14.64 -13.66 -32.35
C VAL A 118 14.24 -15.11 -32.06
N GLU A 119 15.01 -16.09 -32.52
CA GLU A 119 14.71 -17.53 -32.31
C GLU A 119 14.67 -17.98 -30.85
N SER A 120 15.31 -17.24 -29.94
CA SER A 120 15.39 -17.62 -28.53
C SER A 120 14.14 -17.25 -27.71
N VAL A 121 13.19 -16.54 -28.33
CA VAL A 121 11.94 -16.11 -27.72
C VAL A 121 10.80 -16.55 -28.62
N ALA A 122 10.22 -17.72 -28.33
CA ALA A 122 9.32 -18.42 -29.25
C ALA A 122 8.13 -17.56 -29.75
N PRO A 123 7.41 -16.79 -28.90
CA PRO A 123 6.33 -15.92 -29.38
C PRO A 123 6.82 -14.86 -30.38
N ILE A 124 7.99 -14.28 -30.14
CA ILE A 124 8.58 -13.25 -31.02
C ILE A 124 9.05 -13.87 -32.34
N ALA A 125 9.63 -15.08 -32.29
CA ALA A 125 10.03 -15.83 -33.49
C ALA A 125 8.83 -16.14 -34.40
N ASP A 126 7.70 -16.53 -33.81
CA ASP A 126 6.48 -16.81 -34.57
C ASP A 126 5.83 -15.52 -35.11
N LEU A 127 5.89 -14.42 -34.35
CA LEU A 127 5.41 -13.11 -34.81
C LEU A 127 6.18 -12.60 -36.03
N LEU A 128 7.49 -12.84 -36.08
CA LEU A 128 8.40 -12.36 -37.13
C LEU A 128 8.70 -13.41 -38.21
N LYS A 129 7.91 -14.49 -38.25
CA LYS A 129 8.21 -15.66 -39.07
C LYS A 129 8.23 -15.33 -40.55
N GLY A 130 9.42 -15.48 -41.15
CA GLY A 130 9.64 -15.22 -42.58
C GLY A 130 9.96 -13.77 -42.92
N GLU A 131 9.94 -12.87 -41.93
CA GLU A 131 10.24 -11.45 -42.10
C GLU A 131 11.72 -11.12 -41.83
N VAL A 132 12.38 -11.86 -40.92
CA VAL A 132 13.77 -11.62 -40.49
C VAL A 132 14.59 -12.90 -40.35
N ASP A 133 15.93 -12.78 -40.37
CA ASP A 133 16.83 -13.88 -39.99
C ASP A 133 16.64 -14.20 -38.49
N PRO A 134 16.35 -15.47 -38.09
CA PRO A 134 16.11 -15.85 -36.71
C PRO A 134 17.27 -15.55 -35.74
N GLN A 135 18.50 -15.41 -36.25
CA GLN A 135 19.69 -15.06 -35.45
C GLN A 135 19.81 -13.54 -35.18
N THR A 136 19.03 -12.72 -35.89
CA THR A 136 19.02 -11.25 -35.71
C THR A 136 18.66 -10.91 -34.27
N ALA A 137 19.38 -9.96 -33.67
CA ALA A 137 19.04 -9.45 -32.36
C ALA A 137 17.71 -8.68 -32.41
N ILE A 138 16.85 -8.85 -31.41
CA ILE A 138 15.55 -8.16 -31.36
C ILE A 138 15.72 -6.63 -31.44
N ALA A 139 16.76 -6.07 -30.82
CA ALA A 139 17.08 -4.64 -30.93
C ALA A 139 17.31 -4.15 -32.37
N GLU A 140 17.83 -4.99 -33.25
CA GLU A 140 18.03 -4.66 -34.66
C GLU A 140 16.71 -4.68 -35.42
N VAL A 141 15.83 -5.66 -35.13
CA VAL A 141 14.46 -5.71 -35.68
C VAL A 141 13.67 -4.45 -35.35
N LEU A 142 13.82 -3.93 -34.12
CA LEU A 142 13.11 -2.72 -33.67
C LEU A 142 13.50 -1.43 -34.40
N GLN A 143 14.55 -1.45 -35.23
CA GLN A 143 14.88 -0.31 -36.10
C GLN A 143 13.84 -0.16 -37.22
N ASP A 144 13.18 -1.25 -37.62
CA ASP A 144 12.04 -1.22 -38.53
C ASP A 144 10.76 -0.88 -37.74
N GLN A 145 10.17 0.28 -38.05
CA GLN A 145 8.98 0.78 -37.38
C GLN A 145 7.74 -0.08 -37.62
N VAL A 146 7.65 -0.77 -38.77
CA VAL A 146 6.53 -1.66 -39.09
C VAL A 146 6.64 -2.91 -38.20
N LEU A 147 7.82 -3.53 -38.15
CA LEU A 147 8.04 -4.72 -37.33
C LEU A 147 7.92 -4.42 -35.83
N ALA A 148 8.43 -3.28 -35.37
CA ALA A 148 8.28 -2.83 -33.99
C ALA A 148 6.81 -2.64 -33.59
N SER A 149 5.93 -2.29 -34.55
CA SER A 149 4.51 -2.07 -34.32
C SER A 149 3.63 -3.32 -34.38
N LEU A 150 4.20 -4.50 -34.69
CA LEU A 150 3.46 -5.76 -34.72
C LEU A 150 2.87 -6.06 -33.34
N SER A 151 1.58 -6.42 -33.31
CA SER A 151 0.85 -6.68 -32.07
C SER A 151 1.06 -8.12 -31.61
N LEU A 152 1.32 -8.32 -30.32
CA LEU A 152 1.33 -9.66 -29.74
C LEU A 152 -0.07 -10.29 -29.74
N GLY A 153 -1.13 -9.48 -29.77
CA GLY A 153 -2.51 -9.94 -29.89
C GLY A 153 -2.84 -10.63 -31.23
N ASP A 154 -1.97 -10.53 -32.24
CA ASP A 154 -2.12 -11.24 -33.51
C ASP A 154 -1.69 -12.73 -33.41
N LEU A 155 -1.06 -13.12 -32.29
CA LEU A 155 -0.66 -14.49 -32.01
C LEU A 155 -1.77 -15.30 -31.30
N ASN A 156 -1.70 -16.62 -31.43
CA ASN A 156 -2.44 -17.52 -30.56
C ASN A 156 -1.71 -17.67 -29.21
N LEU A 157 -1.95 -16.73 -28.30
CA LEU A 157 -1.24 -16.63 -27.00
C LEU A 157 -1.45 -17.83 -26.07
N GLU A 158 -2.47 -18.66 -26.31
CA GLU A 158 -2.72 -19.91 -25.58
C GLU A 158 -1.60 -20.96 -25.76
N GLN A 159 -0.81 -20.84 -26.83
CA GLN A 159 0.24 -21.80 -27.15
C GLN A 159 1.51 -21.60 -26.32
N TYR A 160 1.66 -20.44 -25.69
CA TYR A 160 2.89 -20.04 -25.01
C TYR A 160 2.64 -19.89 -23.52
N GLY A 161 3.56 -20.43 -22.72
CA GLY A 161 3.63 -20.16 -21.29
C GLY A 161 4.27 -18.81 -20.98
N LEU A 162 4.08 -18.32 -19.76
CA LEU A 162 4.71 -17.05 -19.33
C LEU A 162 6.24 -17.08 -19.44
N ALA A 163 6.87 -18.24 -19.20
CA ALA A 163 8.32 -18.41 -19.27
C ALA A 163 8.90 -18.41 -20.69
N ASP A 164 8.06 -18.50 -21.73
CA ASP A 164 8.52 -18.44 -23.13
C ASP A 164 8.98 -17.02 -23.53
N ILE A 165 8.69 -16.01 -22.69
CA ILE A 165 9.23 -14.67 -22.76
C ILE A 165 10.15 -14.44 -21.54
N PRO A 166 11.47 -14.58 -21.69
CA PRO A 166 12.40 -14.41 -20.57
C PRO A 166 12.35 -13.00 -19.97
N GLY A 167 12.20 -12.89 -18.65
CA GLY A 167 12.12 -11.59 -17.95
C GLY A 167 10.70 -11.01 -17.86
N LEU A 168 9.70 -11.64 -18.48
CA LEU A 168 8.33 -11.15 -18.47
C LEU A 168 7.74 -11.08 -17.06
N MET A 169 7.99 -12.11 -16.25
CA MET A 169 7.38 -12.22 -14.93
C MET A 169 7.98 -11.25 -13.91
N GLU A 170 9.20 -10.80 -14.15
CA GLU A 170 9.96 -9.89 -13.29
C GLU A 170 9.67 -8.42 -13.59
N ALA A 171 9.14 -8.11 -14.77
CA ALA A 171 8.78 -6.74 -15.13
C ALA A 171 7.60 -6.24 -14.28
N PRO A 172 7.73 -5.08 -13.59
CA PRO A 172 6.61 -4.44 -12.93
C PRO A 172 5.47 -4.13 -13.91
N LEU A 173 4.22 -4.28 -13.47
CA LEU A 173 3.03 -4.03 -14.28
C LEU A 173 3.02 -2.62 -14.90
N GLU A 174 3.55 -1.62 -14.19
CA GLU A 174 3.64 -0.24 -14.68
C GLU A 174 4.52 -0.03 -15.92
N ARG A 175 5.36 -1.03 -16.26
CA ARG A 175 6.21 -0.97 -17.46
C ARG A 175 5.48 -1.35 -18.74
N PHE A 176 4.35 -2.04 -18.63
CA PHE A 176 3.54 -2.43 -19.77
C PHE A 176 2.73 -1.22 -20.24
N ARG A 177 2.62 -1.06 -21.55
CA ARG A 177 1.81 0.01 -22.12
C ARG A 177 0.35 -0.15 -21.73
N ASP A 178 -0.30 0.97 -21.45
CA ASP A 178 -1.72 1.07 -21.11
C ASP A 178 -2.14 0.23 -19.88
N TRP A 179 -1.18 -0.08 -18.99
CA TRP A 179 -1.41 -0.90 -17.80
C TRP A 179 -2.56 -0.38 -16.93
N GLN A 180 -2.76 0.94 -16.87
CA GLN A 180 -3.79 1.57 -16.06
C GLN A 180 -5.19 1.06 -16.40
N GLN A 181 -5.43 0.62 -17.64
CA GLN A 181 -6.73 0.15 -18.13
C GLN A 181 -7.02 -1.32 -17.79
N SER A 182 -6.02 -2.05 -17.29
CA SER A 182 -6.19 -3.45 -16.93
C SER A 182 -7.11 -3.60 -15.74
N VAL A 183 -8.19 -4.35 -15.96
CA VAL A 183 -9.07 -4.79 -14.89
C VAL A 183 -8.29 -5.75 -13.99
N ILE A 184 -8.47 -5.64 -12.68
CA ILE A 184 -7.64 -6.37 -11.71
C ILE A 184 -7.65 -7.89 -11.95
N ASP A 185 -8.80 -8.47 -12.30
CA ASP A 185 -8.93 -9.91 -12.56
C ASP A 185 -8.22 -10.40 -13.83
N GLN A 186 -7.79 -9.48 -14.71
CA GLN A 186 -7.00 -9.79 -15.91
C GLN A 186 -5.49 -9.93 -15.63
N VAL A 187 -5.07 -9.66 -14.39
CA VAL A 187 -3.71 -9.93 -13.91
C VAL A 187 -3.75 -11.18 -13.03
N PRO A 188 -3.13 -12.31 -13.46
CA PRO A 188 -3.22 -13.57 -12.73
C PRO A 188 -2.82 -13.45 -11.26
N GLY A 189 -3.76 -13.83 -10.38
CA GLY A 189 -3.57 -13.86 -8.92
C GLY A 189 -3.59 -12.52 -8.21
N LEU A 190 -3.66 -11.37 -8.92
CA LEU A 190 -3.60 -10.06 -8.28
C LEU A 190 -4.79 -9.81 -7.33
N ALA A 191 -5.99 -10.21 -7.75
CA ALA A 191 -7.20 -10.08 -6.94
C ALA A 191 -7.15 -10.88 -5.62
N ASP A 192 -6.25 -11.86 -5.54
CA ASP A 192 -6.07 -12.78 -4.41
C ASP A 192 -4.95 -12.33 -3.45
N VAL A 193 -4.23 -11.25 -3.78
CA VAL A 193 -3.22 -10.68 -2.89
C VAL A 193 -3.91 -10.03 -1.68
N PRO A 194 -3.53 -10.37 -0.45
CA PRO A 194 -4.05 -9.70 0.74
C PRO A 194 -3.70 -8.21 0.75
N PHE A 195 -4.62 -7.39 1.25
CA PHE A 195 -4.43 -5.95 1.34
C PHE A 195 -3.22 -5.56 2.20
N ALA A 196 -2.89 -6.37 3.21
CA ALA A 196 -1.69 -6.20 4.03
C ALA A 196 -0.37 -6.36 3.24
N ASN A 197 -0.42 -6.99 2.07
CA ASN A 197 0.73 -7.27 1.22
C ASN A 197 0.83 -6.33 0.01
N PHE A 198 -0.10 -5.40 -0.19
CA PHE A 198 0.01 -4.41 -1.26
C PHE A 198 1.26 -3.54 -1.10
N PRO A 199 1.82 -2.99 -2.21
CA PRO A 199 3.03 -2.17 -2.16
C PRO A 199 2.85 -0.93 -1.27
N ASN A 200 1.64 -0.37 -1.26
CA ASN A 200 1.17 0.56 -0.25
C ASN A 200 0.02 -0.07 0.57
N PRO A 201 0.30 -0.71 1.72
CA PRO A 201 -0.71 -1.40 2.51
C PRO A 201 -1.63 -0.41 3.23
N ILE A 202 -2.81 -0.88 3.64
CA ILE A 202 -3.72 -0.07 4.47
C ILE A 202 -3.08 0.24 5.82
N VAL A 203 -3.21 1.49 6.23
CA VAL A 203 -2.83 1.97 7.56
C VAL A 203 -4.05 2.59 8.22
N GLU A 204 -4.39 2.12 9.42
CA GLU A 204 -5.46 2.71 10.22
C GLU A 204 -5.12 4.17 10.59
N GLN A 205 -6.11 5.05 10.44
CA GLN A 205 -5.98 6.46 10.78
C GLN A 205 -6.57 6.69 12.16
N GLY A 206 -5.72 6.79 13.18
CA GLY A 206 -6.15 6.95 14.56
C GLY A 206 -6.56 5.62 15.21
N VAL A 207 -7.05 5.69 16.44
CA VAL A 207 -7.33 4.52 17.28
C VAL A 207 -8.70 4.57 17.95
N VAL A 208 -9.55 5.55 17.59
CA VAL A 208 -10.83 5.73 18.27
C VAL A 208 -11.82 4.66 17.81
N VAL A 209 -12.42 4.02 18.80
CA VAL A 209 -13.50 3.04 18.66
C VAL A 209 -14.72 3.63 19.33
N GLY A 210 -15.83 3.68 18.60
CA GLY A 210 -17.11 4.06 19.14
C GLY A 210 -17.89 2.85 19.62
N GLN A 211 -18.59 2.93 20.74
CA GLN A 211 -19.74 2.06 20.98
C GLN A 211 -20.98 2.74 20.40
N VAL A 212 -21.73 2.03 19.57
CA VAL A 212 -23.02 2.51 19.07
C VAL A 212 -24.02 2.42 20.20
N ASP A 213 -24.58 3.56 20.59
CA ASP A 213 -25.61 3.66 21.63
C ASP A 213 -26.97 3.35 21.02
N VAL A 214 -27.38 4.15 20.03
CA VAL A 214 -28.68 4.06 19.39
C VAL A 214 -28.55 4.21 17.87
N VAL A 215 -29.37 3.47 17.13
CA VAL A 215 -29.52 3.62 15.68
C VAL A 215 -30.81 4.36 15.36
N PHE A 216 -30.70 5.51 14.71
CA PHE A 216 -31.87 6.32 14.34
C PHE A 216 -32.17 6.28 12.85
N GLY A 217 -33.45 6.19 12.51
CA GLY A 217 -33.95 6.24 11.13
C GLY A 217 -33.92 7.64 10.49
N ALA A 218 -34.37 7.71 9.24
CA ALA A 218 -34.34 8.96 8.45
C ALA A 218 -35.30 10.05 8.96
N ALA A 219 -36.23 9.77 9.88
CA ALA A 219 -37.15 10.80 10.39
C ALA A 219 -36.45 11.91 11.20
N GLU A 220 -35.18 11.72 11.56
CA GLU A 220 -34.37 12.69 12.29
C GLU A 220 -33.97 13.92 11.44
N GLY A 221 -33.70 15.04 12.12
CA GLY A 221 -33.28 16.30 11.51
C GLY A 221 -32.41 17.15 12.44
N ASP A 222 -31.81 18.22 11.92
CA ASP A 222 -31.02 19.20 12.67
C ASP A 222 -29.91 18.61 13.56
N ARG A 223 -29.14 17.65 13.03
CA ARG A 223 -27.98 17.05 13.72
C ARG A 223 -26.74 17.91 13.49
N ILE A 224 -26.18 18.47 14.58
CA ILE A 224 -25.03 19.39 14.51
C ILE A 224 -23.74 18.83 15.11
N ASN A 225 -23.80 17.78 15.93
CA ASN A 225 -22.63 17.17 16.57
C ASN A 225 -22.16 15.95 15.76
N THR A 226 -22.01 16.15 14.45
CA THR A 226 -21.72 15.04 13.53
C THR A 226 -20.23 14.74 13.48
N ILE A 227 -19.89 13.50 13.14
CA ILE A 227 -18.51 13.05 12.88
C ILE A 227 -18.32 12.58 11.43
N SER A 228 -19.27 12.90 10.54
CA SER A 228 -19.30 12.52 9.13
C SER A 228 -19.04 13.71 8.21
N GLY A 229 -18.40 13.45 7.06
CA GLY A 229 -18.24 14.44 5.99
C GLY A 229 -17.27 14.00 4.89
N SER A 230 -16.40 14.92 4.47
CA SER A 230 -15.40 14.73 3.41
C SER A 230 -14.06 15.41 3.70
N TYR A 231 -13.04 15.10 2.91
CA TYR A 231 -11.77 15.85 2.96
C TYR A 231 -11.88 17.31 2.49
N VAL A 232 -12.99 17.68 1.86
CA VAL A 232 -13.21 19.05 1.34
C VAL A 232 -13.95 19.89 2.37
N GLU A 233 -14.96 19.31 3.02
CA GLU A 233 -15.83 20.05 3.95
C GLU A 233 -15.49 19.78 5.42
N GLY A 234 -14.57 18.85 5.69
CA GLY A 234 -14.29 18.35 7.02
C GLY A 234 -15.26 17.24 7.42
N PHE A 235 -15.08 16.69 8.62
CA PHE A 235 -15.84 15.55 9.14
C PHE A 235 -16.83 15.92 10.23
N ASN A 236 -17.27 17.17 10.29
CA ASN A 236 -18.32 17.62 11.24
C ASN A 236 -19.40 18.37 10.47
N VAL A 237 -19.87 17.80 9.35
CA VAL A 237 -20.86 18.44 8.48
C VAL A 237 -22.25 18.26 9.09
N PRO A 238 -22.97 19.33 9.47
CA PRO A 238 -24.32 19.20 10.03
C PRO A 238 -25.30 18.57 9.05
N CYS A 239 -26.31 17.89 9.55
CA CYS A 239 -27.42 17.34 8.77
C CYS A 239 -28.73 18.03 9.14
N GLU A 240 -29.45 18.56 8.15
CA GLU A 240 -30.68 19.34 8.37
C GLU A 240 -31.95 18.46 8.33
N ALA A 241 -32.03 17.53 7.38
CA ALA A 241 -33.18 16.65 7.18
C ALA A 241 -32.74 15.25 6.70
N ASP A 242 -33.63 14.26 6.87
CA ASP A 242 -33.39 12.86 6.51
C ASP A 242 -32.15 12.25 7.20
N CYS A 243 -31.92 12.62 8.45
CA CYS A 243 -30.65 12.41 9.14
C CYS A 243 -30.54 11.03 9.80
N ALA A 244 -30.77 9.94 9.06
CA ALA A 244 -30.49 8.60 9.57
C ALA A 244 -29.02 8.52 10.03
N HIS A 245 -28.76 8.02 11.24
CA HIS A 245 -27.42 8.06 11.82
C HIS A 245 -27.21 7.02 12.92
N LEU A 246 -25.94 6.80 13.24
CA LEU A 246 -25.51 6.12 14.46
C LEU A 246 -25.19 7.17 15.52
N GLU A 247 -25.81 7.08 16.70
CA GLU A 247 -25.34 7.82 17.87
C GLU A 247 -24.24 7.02 18.57
N ILE A 248 -23.12 7.67 18.83
CA ILE A 248 -21.97 7.05 19.49
C ILE A 248 -22.02 7.41 20.98
N GLY A 249 -22.15 6.41 21.84
CA GLY A 249 -22.27 6.61 23.30
C GLY A 249 -20.93 6.62 24.03
N GLN A 250 -19.91 5.96 23.49
CA GLN A 250 -18.60 5.83 24.14
C GLN A 250 -17.46 5.78 23.12
N PRO A 251 -16.21 6.11 23.53
CA PRO A 251 -15.82 6.72 24.79
C PRO A 251 -16.28 8.19 24.90
N THR A 252 -16.14 8.81 26.07
CA THR A 252 -16.51 10.22 26.35
C THR A 252 -15.98 11.23 25.31
N LEU A 253 -14.90 10.90 24.60
CA LEU A 253 -14.38 11.73 23.51
C LEU A 253 -15.37 11.90 22.34
N VAL A 254 -16.19 10.89 22.07
CA VAL A 254 -17.16 10.78 20.96
C VAL A 254 -18.59 10.59 21.44
N GLU A 255 -18.81 10.64 22.75
CA GLU A 255 -20.13 10.50 23.36
C GLU A 255 -21.10 11.57 22.84
N GLY A 256 -22.27 11.14 22.40
CA GLY A 256 -23.32 11.97 21.80
C GLY A 256 -23.00 12.49 20.39
N THR A 257 -21.97 11.95 19.72
CA THR A 257 -21.69 12.31 18.31
C THR A 257 -22.52 11.49 17.33
N GLN A 258 -22.87 12.08 16.19
CA GLN A 258 -23.67 11.44 15.16
C GLN A 258 -22.84 11.07 13.93
N TRP A 259 -22.79 9.79 13.57
CA TRP A 259 -22.31 9.36 12.26
C TRP A 259 -23.48 9.30 11.29
N VAL A 260 -23.67 10.37 10.51
CA VAL A 260 -24.78 10.51 9.57
C VAL A 260 -24.61 9.59 8.36
N SER A 261 -25.72 9.05 7.87
CA SER A 261 -25.78 8.20 6.69
C SER A 261 -25.44 8.95 5.41
N GLY A 262 -24.49 8.39 4.67
CA GLY A 262 -24.06 8.85 3.35
C GLY A 262 -25.09 8.62 2.26
N LYS A 263 -26.09 7.76 2.49
CA LYS A 263 -27.18 7.58 1.53
C LYS A 263 -28.07 8.82 1.45
N TYR A 264 -28.37 9.43 2.58
CA TYR A 264 -29.29 10.57 2.66
C TYR A 264 -28.55 11.92 2.59
N GLN A 265 -27.30 11.98 3.06
CA GLN A 265 -26.49 13.19 3.00
C GLN A 265 -25.31 13.06 2.04
N GLN A 266 -25.32 13.89 1.01
CA GLN A 266 -24.18 14.13 0.11
C GLN A 266 -23.42 15.40 0.55
N VAL A 267 -22.10 15.38 0.39
CA VAL A 267 -21.18 16.47 0.73
C VAL A 267 -20.27 16.75 -0.46
N ARG A 268 -19.72 17.96 -0.57
CA ARG A 268 -18.72 18.26 -1.61
C ARG A 268 -17.48 17.39 -1.41
N GLY A 269 -16.94 16.89 -2.51
CA GLY A 269 -15.80 15.97 -2.50
C GLY A 269 -14.84 16.24 -3.65
N GLY A 270 -13.75 15.47 -3.67
CA GLY A 270 -12.74 15.54 -4.72
C GLY A 270 -11.91 16.85 -4.75
N ARG A 271 -10.82 16.83 -5.51
CA ARG A 271 -9.88 17.95 -5.68
C ARG A 271 -9.31 17.95 -7.09
N GLY A 272 -8.79 19.10 -7.52
CA GLY A 272 -8.14 19.24 -8.82
C GLY A 272 -9.09 18.98 -9.98
N ALA A 273 -8.56 18.49 -11.10
CA ALA A 273 -9.36 18.21 -12.29
C ALA A 273 -10.32 17.02 -12.10
N LEU A 274 -10.03 16.14 -11.14
CA LEU A 274 -10.87 14.99 -10.79
C LEU A 274 -12.06 15.35 -9.90
N ALA A 275 -12.13 16.57 -9.37
CA ALA A 275 -13.21 17.02 -8.51
C ALA A 275 -14.59 16.98 -9.17
N ALA A 276 -14.68 17.04 -10.51
CA ALA A 276 -15.95 17.08 -11.22
C ALA A 276 -16.67 15.73 -11.31
N ALA A 277 -16.01 14.61 -10.96
CA ALA A 277 -16.65 13.30 -10.96
C ALA A 277 -17.88 13.29 -10.03
N ASN A 278 -18.97 12.64 -10.46
CA ASN A 278 -20.25 12.59 -9.72
C ASN A 278 -20.82 13.97 -9.35
N GLY A 279 -20.61 14.98 -10.19
CA GLY A 279 -21.07 16.34 -9.92
C GLY A 279 -20.34 17.04 -8.77
N GLY A 280 -19.19 16.50 -8.34
CA GLY A 280 -18.38 17.05 -7.25
C GLY A 280 -18.92 16.79 -5.85
N VAL A 281 -19.80 15.81 -5.72
CA VAL A 281 -20.31 15.35 -4.42
C VAL A 281 -19.95 13.89 -4.17
N GLU A 282 -19.95 13.52 -2.89
CA GLU A 282 -19.76 12.17 -2.39
C GLU A 282 -20.65 11.94 -1.16
N PRO A 283 -21.01 10.69 -0.84
CA PRO A 283 -21.70 10.38 0.40
C PRO A 283 -20.89 10.88 1.61
N THR A 284 -21.58 11.43 2.62
CA THR A 284 -20.95 11.73 3.91
C THR A 284 -20.42 10.44 4.54
N GLY A 285 -19.32 10.53 5.29
CA GLY A 285 -18.74 9.35 5.93
C GLY A 285 -17.42 9.62 6.64
N ARG A 286 -16.63 8.56 6.83
CA ARG A 286 -15.37 8.55 7.58
C ARG A 286 -14.24 7.90 6.78
N HIS A 287 -12.99 8.17 7.18
CA HIS A 287 -11.79 7.56 6.57
C HIS A 287 -10.92 6.83 7.60
N PRO A 288 -11.47 5.82 8.30
CA PRO A 288 -10.72 5.09 9.33
C PRO A 288 -9.51 4.34 8.77
N PHE A 289 -9.48 4.05 7.47
CA PHE A 289 -8.47 3.23 6.80
C PHE A 289 -7.66 4.02 5.76
N GLY A 290 -7.62 5.34 5.94
CA GLY A 290 -6.81 6.22 5.12
C GLY A 290 -7.52 6.65 3.85
N ASN A 291 -6.73 6.71 2.80
CA ASN A 291 -7.03 7.50 1.62
C ASN A 291 -7.53 6.67 0.45
N ALA A 292 -7.67 5.35 0.62
CA ALA A 292 -8.07 4.44 -0.45
C ALA A 292 -9.60 4.37 -0.60
N PHE A 293 -10.32 4.35 0.51
CA PHE A 293 -11.78 4.30 0.53
C PHE A 293 -12.37 5.05 1.72
N LYS A 294 -13.61 5.48 1.52
CA LYS A 294 -14.50 6.02 2.54
C LYS A 294 -15.40 4.91 3.08
N VAL A 295 -15.63 4.91 4.38
CA VAL A 295 -16.68 4.13 5.02
C VAL A 295 -17.88 5.06 5.23
N ALA A 296 -19.03 4.68 4.71
CA ALA A 296 -20.29 5.41 4.89
C ALA A 296 -21.33 4.50 5.56
N VAL A 297 -22.15 5.07 6.43
CA VAL A 297 -23.40 4.43 6.87
C VAL A 297 -24.40 4.54 5.72
N LEU A 298 -25.13 3.46 5.43
CA LEU A 298 -26.12 3.35 4.36
C LEU A 298 -27.52 3.23 5.00
N GLU A 299 -28.14 2.05 4.84
CA GLU A 299 -28.99 1.28 5.76
C GLU A 299 -29.12 1.72 7.22
N THR A 300 -30.16 2.49 7.55
CA THR A 300 -30.89 2.58 8.82
C THR A 300 -31.91 1.49 9.17
N ASP A 301 -31.80 0.67 10.23
CA ASP A 301 -32.96 -0.04 10.82
C ASP A 301 -33.07 0.16 12.34
N GLU A 302 -33.82 1.19 12.71
CA GLU A 302 -34.14 1.57 14.10
C GLU A 302 -34.94 0.47 14.84
N ALA A 303 -35.74 -0.35 14.15
CA ALA A 303 -36.54 -1.37 14.81
C ALA A 303 -35.69 -2.56 15.28
N SER A 304 -34.64 -2.89 14.54
CA SER A 304 -33.68 -3.93 14.92
C SER A 304 -32.43 -3.39 15.63
N GLY A 305 -32.24 -2.07 15.66
CA GLY A 305 -31.04 -1.43 16.19
C GLY A 305 -29.80 -1.76 15.33
N THR A 306 -29.97 -1.88 14.01
CA THR A 306 -28.88 -2.26 13.09
C THR A 306 -28.68 -1.26 11.97
N ALA A 307 -27.46 -1.24 11.42
CA ALA A 307 -27.14 -0.44 10.27
C ALA A 307 -26.17 -1.14 9.31
N GLU A 308 -26.35 -0.86 8.02
CA GLU A 308 -25.41 -1.30 6.99
C GLU A 308 -24.36 -0.22 6.75
N THR A 309 -23.13 -0.65 6.46
CA THR A 309 -22.07 0.25 6.02
C THR A 309 -21.58 -0.13 4.63
N GLY A 310 -20.97 0.82 3.94
CA GLY A 310 -20.42 0.62 2.60
C GLY A 310 -19.04 1.22 2.46
N LEU A 311 -18.19 0.53 1.69
CA LEU A 311 -16.96 1.09 1.16
C LEU A 311 -17.22 1.79 -0.16
N TYR A 312 -16.72 3.02 -0.28
CA TYR A 312 -16.59 3.72 -1.54
C TYR A 312 -15.12 3.95 -1.83
N PHE A 313 -14.65 3.58 -3.02
CA PHE A 313 -13.29 3.83 -3.46
C PHE A 313 -13.20 5.19 -4.17
N ARG A 314 -12.01 5.78 -4.11
CA ARG A 314 -11.66 6.95 -4.92
C ARG A 314 -10.40 6.69 -5.72
N MET A 315 -10.31 7.40 -6.83
CA MET A 315 -9.10 7.48 -7.63
C MET A 315 -8.37 8.79 -7.29
N CYS A 316 -7.07 8.69 -7.06
CA CYS A 316 -6.18 9.84 -6.97
C CYS A 316 -5.08 9.69 -8.02
N VAL A 317 -4.62 10.81 -8.58
CA VAL A 317 -3.51 10.82 -9.53
C VAL A 317 -2.55 11.93 -9.17
N ARG A 318 -1.29 11.56 -8.93
CA ARG A 318 -0.21 12.51 -8.68
C ARG A 318 1.01 12.09 -9.48
N ASN A 319 1.75 13.07 -9.97
CA ASN A 319 3.06 12.82 -10.52
C ASN A 319 4.09 13.71 -9.82
N LEU A 320 5.37 13.51 -10.14
CA LEU A 320 6.49 14.15 -9.46
C LEU A 320 6.45 15.70 -9.46
N PHE A 321 5.67 16.30 -10.38
CA PHE A 321 5.63 17.75 -10.60
C PHE A 321 4.23 18.37 -10.55
N VAL A 322 3.16 17.56 -10.60
CA VAL A 322 1.76 18.00 -10.73
C VAL A 322 0.84 17.07 -9.93
N ASP A 323 0.08 17.64 -9.00
CA ASP A 323 -1.05 16.98 -8.35
C ASP A 323 -2.28 17.13 -9.27
N LEU A 324 -2.73 16.02 -9.88
CA LEU A 324 -3.89 15.99 -10.78
C LEU A 324 -5.22 15.86 -10.00
N GLY A 325 -5.12 15.66 -8.68
CA GLY A 325 -6.24 15.66 -7.75
C GLY A 325 -6.75 14.27 -7.39
N CYS A 326 -7.94 14.24 -6.82
CA CYS A 326 -8.66 13.02 -6.47
C CYS A 326 -10.13 13.16 -6.83
N THR A 327 -10.76 12.06 -7.24
CA THR A 327 -12.22 12.02 -7.40
C THR A 327 -12.89 12.15 -6.03
N PRO A 328 -14.15 12.60 -5.98
CA PRO A 328 -15.01 12.23 -4.87
C PRO A 328 -15.10 10.71 -4.76
N TYR A 329 -15.39 10.16 -3.59
CA TYR A 329 -15.54 8.70 -3.39
C TYR A 329 -16.83 8.20 -4.05
N PHE A 330 -16.70 7.30 -5.04
CA PHE A 330 -17.82 7.03 -5.95
C PHE A 330 -17.93 5.61 -6.47
N ILE A 331 -16.87 4.82 -6.36
CA ILE A 331 -16.94 3.42 -6.78
C ILE A 331 -17.39 2.60 -5.57
N GLY A 332 -18.66 2.21 -5.56
CA GLY A 332 -19.36 1.58 -4.44
C GLY A 332 -20.86 1.92 -4.46
N PRO A 333 -21.61 1.60 -3.40
CA PRO A 333 -21.13 1.00 -2.16
C PRO A 333 -20.82 -0.49 -2.33
N ILE A 334 -19.63 -0.91 -1.88
CA ILE A 334 -19.35 -2.32 -1.59
C ILE A 334 -19.78 -2.59 -0.16
N PRO A 335 -20.67 -3.56 0.11
CA PRO A 335 -21.10 -3.87 1.47
C PRO A 335 -19.92 -4.03 2.42
N TRP A 336 -20.02 -3.36 3.55
CA TRP A 336 -18.98 -3.32 4.57
C TRP A 336 -19.59 -3.62 5.94
N LEU A 337 -18.73 -4.06 6.85
CA LEU A 337 -19.06 -4.60 8.18
C LEU A 337 -20.36 -4.01 8.77
N PRO A 338 -21.39 -4.84 8.99
CA PRO A 338 -22.63 -4.34 9.56
C PRO A 338 -22.40 -3.88 11.00
N VAL A 339 -23.22 -2.94 11.45
CA VAL A 339 -23.15 -2.34 12.77
C VAL A 339 -24.47 -2.56 13.49
N GLN A 340 -24.42 -2.64 14.81
CA GLN A 340 -25.60 -2.78 15.67
C GLN A 340 -25.42 -2.01 16.97
N GLU A 341 -26.51 -1.69 17.64
CA GLU A 341 -26.54 -1.13 18.99
C GLU A 341 -25.73 -1.98 19.97
N GLU A 342 -25.11 -1.31 20.94
CA GLU A 342 -24.10 -1.83 21.87
C GLU A 342 -22.82 -2.38 21.21
N GLY A 343 -22.78 -2.42 19.87
CA GLY A 343 -21.65 -2.88 19.09
C GLY A 343 -20.52 -1.85 19.01
N MET A 344 -19.31 -2.36 18.83
CA MET A 344 -18.12 -1.53 18.64
C MET A 344 -17.89 -1.26 17.15
N VAL A 345 -17.61 0.00 16.82
CA VAL A 345 -17.30 0.46 15.47
C VAL A 345 -15.98 1.22 15.47
N PHE A 346 -15.07 0.86 14.56
CA PHE A 346 -13.81 1.57 14.41
C PHE A 346 -14.04 2.90 13.69
N LEU A 347 -13.90 4.00 14.42
CA LEU A 347 -14.13 5.34 13.89
C LEU A 347 -12.88 5.93 13.25
N GLY A 348 -11.70 5.54 13.73
CA GLY A 348 -10.43 6.13 13.33
C GLY A 348 -10.21 7.51 13.98
N GLN A 349 -9.68 8.48 13.24
CA GLN A 349 -9.35 9.80 13.77
C GLN A 349 -10.60 10.70 13.84
N ILE A 350 -10.91 11.24 15.03
CA ILE A 350 -12.11 12.08 15.25
C ILE A 350 -11.78 13.58 15.37
N LYS A 351 -10.59 13.94 15.86
CA LYS A 351 -10.15 15.34 16.00
C LYS A 351 -8.81 15.56 15.32
N GLU A 352 -8.64 16.71 14.68
CA GLU A 352 -7.33 17.15 14.22
C GLU A 352 -6.40 17.29 15.44
N GLY A 353 -5.27 16.57 15.43
CA GLY A 353 -4.25 16.67 16.46
C GLY A 353 -4.27 15.62 17.57
N LEU A 354 -5.21 14.66 17.59
CA LEU A 354 -5.06 13.48 18.46
C LEU A 354 -4.11 12.48 17.79
N SER A 355 -2.86 12.54 18.20
CA SER A 355 -1.83 11.56 17.86
C SER A 355 -2.13 10.23 18.56
N THR A 356 -1.59 9.11 18.06
CA THR A 356 -1.63 7.80 18.74
C THR A 356 -1.12 7.85 20.18
N THR A 357 -0.28 8.84 20.51
CA THR A 357 0.20 9.13 21.87
C THR A 357 -0.86 9.68 22.82
N ASP A 358 -1.79 10.51 22.35
CA ASP A 358 -2.78 11.16 23.24
C ASP A 358 -3.85 10.15 23.70
N SER A 359 -4.11 9.14 22.87
CA SER A 359 -4.99 8.01 23.19
C SER A 359 -4.35 7.01 24.15
N ALA A 360 -3.02 6.85 24.08
CA ALA A 360 -2.27 6.02 25.02
C ALA A 360 -2.28 6.65 26.43
N GLU A 361 -2.14 7.97 26.54
CA GLU A 361 -2.25 8.69 27.81
C GLU A 361 -3.63 8.53 28.47
N ALA A 362 -4.71 8.57 27.69
CA ALA A 362 -6.08 8.34 28.17
C ALA A 362 -6.32 6.91 28.68
N ALA A 363 -5.63 5.91 28.12
CA ALA A 363 -5.68 4.52 28.58
C ALA A 363 -4.86 4.32 29.88
N THR A 364 -3.69 4.95 30.01
CA THR A 364 -2.89 4.93 31.25
C THR A 364 -3.56 5.67 32.42
N ALA A 365 -4.40 6.67 32.16
CA ALA A 365 -5.11 7.42 33.20
C ALA A 365 -6.12 6.57 34.00
N LYS A 366 -6.43 5.34 33.56
CA LYS A 366 -7.31 4.39 34.27
C LYS A 366 -6.59 3.19 34.92
N GLY A 367 -5.25 3.19 34.95
CA GLY A 367 -4.49 2.26 35.79
C GLY A 367 -4.64 0.77 35.45
N ILE A 368 -4.58 0.42 34.16
CA ILE A 368 -4.56 -0.98 33.69
C ILE A 368 -3.18 -1.24 33.06
N ASP A 369 -2.45 -2.23 33.59
CA ASP A 369 -1.19 -2.73 33.01
C ASP A 369 -1.51 -3.60 31.77
N PRO A 370 -1.03 -3.25 30.56
CA PRO A 370 -1.42 -3.93 29.33
C PRO A 370 -0.89 -5.36 29.13
N GLN A 371 -0.06 -5.92 30.03
CA GLN A 371 0.76 -7.10 29.65
C GLN A 371 0.64 -8.44 30.39
N THR A 372 -0.02 -8.64 31.56
CA THR A 372 0.24 -9.92 32.31
C THR A 372 -0.89 -10.62 33.09
N GLY A 373 -2.12 -10.69 32.58
CA GLY A 373 -3.09 -11.65 33.16
C GLY A 373 -2.70 -13.12 32.90
N GLU A 374 -1.84 -13.76 33.72
CA GLU A 374 -1.28 -15.10 33.44
C GLU A 374 -1.78 -16.26 34.34
N SER A 375 -1.93 -17.46 33.76
CA SER A 375 -0.98 -18.58 33.95
C SER A 375 -1.02 -19.63 32.80
N LYS A 376 0.19 -20.07 32.39
CA LYS A 376 0.63 -20.89 31.22
C LYS A 376 0.54 -22.43 31.55
N PRO A 377 0.55 -23.43 30.62
CA PRO A 377 1.61 -23.56 29.63
C PRO A 377 1.35 -23.89 28.15
N ALA A 378 2.15 -23.21 27.31
CA ALA A 378 2.37 -23.43 25.88
C ALA A 378 3.77 -24.05 25.64
N PRO A 379 4.04 -24.70 24.49
CA PRO A 379 5.40 -24.95 24.03
C PRO A 379 6.07 -23.63 23.55
N ALA A 380 7.40 -23.56 23.67
CA ALA A 380 8.18 -22.33 23.79
C ALA A 380 8.48 -21.55 22.49
N PRO A 381 8.54 -20.20 22.55
CA PRO A 381 9.30 -19.36 21.62
C PRO A 381 10.70 -19.04 22.14
N VAL A 382 11.60 -18.81 21.18
CA VAL A 382 13.04 -18.55 21.34
C VAL A 382 13.28 -17.21 22.05
N ALA A 383 14.23 -17.20 23.00
CA ALA A 383 14.42 -16.18 24.02
C ALA A 383 14.65 -14.74 23.50
N ARG A 384 13.90 -13.79 24.09
CA ARG A 384 14.14 -12.34 24.09
C ARG A 384 15.24 -12.05 25.11
N ALA A 385 16.35 -11.43 24.69
CA ALA A 385 17.38 -10.97 25.62
C ALA A 385 16.94 -9.64 26.26
N SER A 386 17.12 -9.56 27.57
CA SER A 386 16.69 -8.47 28.46
C SER A 386 17.65 -7.27 28.41
N GLY A 387 17.21 -6.14 27.85
CA GLY A 387 17.80 -4.81 28.00
C GLY A 387 16.74 -3.81 28.46
N SER A 388 17.11 -2.84 29.30
CA SER A 388 16.20 -1.77 29.78
C SER A 388 15.61 -0.96 28.63
N PRO A 389 14.42 -0.35 28.78
CA PRO A 389 13.78 0.39 27.68
C PRO A 389 14.64 1.59 27.25
N GLY A 390 15.02 1.66 25.97
CA GLY A 390 15.38 2.90 25.27
C GLY A 390 16.65 3.66 25.66
N THR A 391 17.46 3.18 26.60
CA THR A 391 18.63 3.97 27.05
C THR A 391 19.80 3.80 26.09
N ALA A 392 20.15 4.87 25.37
CA ALA A 392 21.37 4.94 24.58
C ALA A 392 22.62 4.95 25.47
N THR A 393 23.57 4.07 25.18
CA THR A 393 24.82 3.92 25.94
C THR A 393 26.02 4.54 25.23
N GLY A 394 25.88 4.87 23.94
CA GLY A 394 26.96 5.34 23.08
C GLY A 394 27.95 4.25 22.67
N ARG A 395 27.68 2.99 23.01
CA ARG A 395 28.50 1.83 22.61
C ARG A 395 27.70 0.98 21.64
N PHE A 396 28.13 0.86 20.39
CA PHE A 396 27.30 0.23 19.37
C PHE A 396 27.66 -1.25 19.21
N ILE A 397 26.65 -2.12 19.19
CA ILE A 397 26.83 -3.52 18.77
C ILE A 397 26.77 -3.63 17.25
N HIS A 398 27.25 -4.76 16.74
CA HIS A 398 27.19 -5.06 15.31
C HIS A 398 25.72 -5.16 14.81
N PRO A 399 25.32 -4.40 13.77
CA PRO A 399 23.92 -4.36 13.30
C PRO A 399 23.48 -5.63 12.55
N ALA A 400 24.44 -6.35 11.94
CA ALA A 400 24.23 -7.62 11.24
C ALA A 400 25.21 -8.70 11.75
N PRO A 401 25.05 -9.23 12.97
CA PRO A 401 26.02 -10.15 13.57
C PRO A 401 26.35 -11.36 12.66
N GLY A 402 27.63 -11.65 12.48
CA GLY A 402 28.10 -12.77 11.65
C GLY A 402 28.36 -12.42 10.18
N TYR A 403 28.11 -11.17 9.76
CA TYR A 403 28.32 -10.72 8.38
C TYR A 403 29.44 -9.68 8.31
N GLY A 404 30.30 -9.81 7.29
CA GLY A 404 31.47 -8.96 7.10
C GLY A 404 31.20 -7.69 6.29
N VAL A 405 32.09 -6.72 6.43
CA VAL A 405 32.09 -5.50 5.62
C VAL A 405 32.41 -5.84 4.17
N THR A 406 31.53 -5.45 3.25
CA THR A 406 31.72 -5.56 1.79
C THR A 406 32.13 -4.24 1.17
N SER A 407 31.74 -3.12 1.78
CA SER A 407 32.20 -1.78 1.37
C SER A 407 32.37 -0.85 2.56
N SER A 408 33.53 -0.21 2.66
CA SER A 408 33.85 0.70 3.77
C SER A 408 33.33 2.12 3.53
N PHE A 409 33.17 2.88 4.61
CA PHE A 409 32.94 4.33 4.57
C PHE A 409 34.09 5.08 3.88
N GLY A 410 33.75 6.13 3.11
CA GLY A 410 34.74 7.02 2.48
C GLY A 410 34.49 7.30 0.99
N TYR A 411 35.34 8.11 0.36
CA TYR A 411 35.20 8.44 -1.06
C TYR A 411 35.53 7.24 -1.94
N ARG A 412 34.56 6.84 -2.78
CA ARG A 412 34.71 5.78 -3.78
C ARG A 412 34.03 6.16 -5.09
N THR A 413 34.36 5.43 -6.16
CA THR A 413 33.57 5.48 -7.39
C THR A 413 32.22 4.81 -7.13
N HIS A 414 31.12 5.51 -7.42
CA HIS A 414 29.77 5.02 -7.20
C HIS A 414 29.48 3.83 -8.14
N PRO A 415 29.07 2.66 -7.63
CA PRO A 415 28.96 1.45 -8.43
C PRO A 415 27.89 1.51 -9.53
N ILE A 416 26.89 2.40 -9.37
CA ILE A 416 25.78 2.56 -10.33
C ILE A 416 26.00 3.77 -11.26
N HIS A 417 26.69 4.81 -10.81
CA HIS A 417 26.78 6.09 -11.54
C HIS A 417 28.18 6.40 -12.09
N GLY A 418 29.20 5.65 -11.67
CA GLY A 418 30.57 5.77 -12.17
C GLY A 418 31.32 7.04 -11.74
N ASP A 419 30.70 7.92 -10.95
CA ASP A 419 31.31 9.16 -10.45
C ASP A 419 31.82 9.01 -9.01
N ARG A 420 32.81 9.83 -8.62
CA ARG A 420 33.44 9.75 -7.30
C ARG A 420 32.58 10.44 -6.25
N ARG A 421 31.99 9.65 -5.34
CA ARG A 421 31.08 10.12 -4.27
C ARG A 421 31.52 9.61 -2.90
N LEU A 422 31.10 10.32 -1.86
CA LEU A 422 31.25 9.85 -0.49
C LEU A 422 30.26 8.70 -0.25
N HIS A 423 30.78 7.55 0.17
CA HIS A 423 29.98 6.51 0.78
C HIS A 423 29.76 6.84 2.25
N SER A 424 28.56 7.32 2.59
CA SER A 424 28.21 7.87 3.91
C SER A 424 27.96 6.81 4.99
N GLY A 425 28.08 5.53 4.65
CA GLY A 425 27.93 4.41 5.55
C GLY A 425 28.95 3.29 5.31
N THR A 426 28.72 2.15 5.94
CA THR A 426 29.44 0.89 5.71
C THR A 426 28.44 -0.18 5.29
N ASP A 427 28.80 -0.92 4.24
CA ASP A 427 27.97 -1.99 3.69
C ASP A 427 28.40 -3.33 4.31
N PHE A 428 27.42 -4.08 4.82
CA PHE A 428 27.60 -5.44 5.35
C PHE A 428 26.91 -6.43 4.40
N GLY A 429 27.66 -7.40 3.88
CA GLY A 429 27.13 -8.38 2.94
C GLY A 429 26.21 -9.38 3.64
N THR A 430 24.90 -9.26 3.43
CA THR A 430 23.88 -10.06 4.12
C THR A 430 22.90 -10.68 3.11
N PRO A 431 22.54 -11.97 3.22
CA PRO A 431 21.44 -12.54 2.46
C PRO A 431 20.12 -11.80 2.69
N THR A 432 19.24 -11.77 1.69
CA THR A 432 17.88 -11.23 1.84
C THR A 432 17.16 -11.91 3.01
N GLY A 433 16.44 -11.13 3.81
CA GLY A 433 15.70 -11.61 4.97
C GLY A 433 16.50 -11.63 6.28
N THR A 434 17.83 -11.38 6.23
CA THR A 434 18.68 -11.31 7.44
C THR A 434 18.14 -10.29 8.43
N ILE A 435 17.96 -10.68 9.70
CA ILE A 435 17.47 -9.77 10.74
C ILE A 435 18.54 -8.74 11.08
N ILE A 436 18.19 -7.46 10.90
CA ILE A 436 19.02 -6.32 11.26
C ILE A 436 18.60 -5.83 12.64
N ARG A 437 19.60 -5.50 13.47
CA ARG A 437 19.42 -5.14 14.88
C ARG A 437 19.82 -3.69 15.16
N ALA A 438 19.11 -3.07 16.08
CA ALA A 438 19.45 -1.77 16.63
C ALA A 438 20.83 -1.82 17.27
N THR A 439 21.72 -0.93 16.83
CA THR A 439 23.10 -0.89 17.33
C THR A 439 23.21 -0.33 18.75
N ASP A 440 22.25 0.47 19.19
CA ASP A 440 22.11 0.98 20.55
C ASP A 440 20.64 1.29 20.85
N GLY A 441 20.30 1.58 22.11
CA GLY A 441 18.95 2.00 22.48
C GLY A 441 18.61 3.40 21.96
N GLY A 442 17.35 3.67 21.65
CA GLY A 442 16.92 4.99 21.15
C GLY A 442 15.46 5.05 20.70
N GLN A 443 15.08 6.19 20.11
CA GLN A 443 13.77 6.38 19.51
C GLN A 443 13.86 6.29 17.99
N VAL A 444 12.99 5.52 17.36
CA VAL A 444 12.86 5.47 15.91
C VAL A 444 12.27 6.80 15.43
N THR A 445 13.03 7.58 14.67
CA THR A 445 12.57 8.87 14.12
C THR A 445 12.03 8.75 12.70
N PHE A 446 12.39 7.67 12.00
CA PHE A 446 11.88 7.38 10.67
C PHE A 446 11.89 5.87 10.43
N ALA A 447 10.81 5.34 9.85
CA ALA A 447 10.75 4.00 9.27
C ALA A 447 9.84 4.11 8.06
N GLY A 448 10.39 3.99 6.85
CA GLY A 448 9.62 4.33 5.66
C GLY A 448 10.25 3.92 4.34
N ILE A 449 9.40 3.90 3.31
CA ILE A 449 9.74 3.49 1.93
C ILE A 449 9.74 4.67 0.94
N SER A 450 9.16 5.82 1.33
CA SER A 450 9.02 7.01 0.49
C SER A 450 9.40 8.30 1.25
N GLY A 451 9.75 9.35 0.50
CA GLY A 451 10.20 10.64 1.03
C GLY A 451 11.62 11.03 0.58
N SER A 452 12.04 12.27 0.85
CA SER A 452 13.37 12.73 0.44
C SER A 452 14.52 11.93 1.07
N LEU A 453 14.28 11.32 2.23
CA LEU A 453 15.24 10.49 2.96
C LEU A 453 15.42 9.08 2.38
N THR A 454 14.47 8.56 1.59
CA THR A 454 14.55 7.19 1.04
C THR A 454 15.19 7.15 -0.35
N SER A 455 15.41 8.32 -0.97
CA SER A 455 16.12 8.43 -2.25
C SER A 455 17.53 7.86 -2.13
N GLY A 456 17.85 6.85 -2.94
CA GLY A 456 19.10 6.09 -2.87
C GLY A 456 19.09 4.96 -1.81
N TYR A 457 18.59 5.23 -0.60
CA TYR A 457 18.58 4.24 0.50
C TYR A 457 17.53 3.12 0.34
N GLY A 458 16.47 3.35 -0.44
CA GLY A 458 15.33 2.45 -0.49
C GLY A 458 14.57 2.45 0.84
N ARG A 459 14.20 1.27 1.35
CA ARG A 459 13.54 1.16 2.65
C ARG A 459 14.54 1.46 3.77
N LEU A 460 14.20 2.43 4.62
CA LEU A 460 15.10 3.00 5.61
C LEU A 460 14.47 3.05 7.01
N VAL A 461 15.25 2.70 8.02
CA VAL A 461 14.98 3.01 9.44
C VAL A 461 16.04 3.98 9.94
N VAL A 462 15.63 5.01 10.68
CA VAL A 462 16.51 5.94 11.40
C VAL A 462 16.18 5.89 12.88
N VAL A 463 17.21 5.73 13.71
CA VAL A 463 17.09 5.69 15.18
C VAL A 463 17.90 6.83 15.76
N ASN A 464 17.25 7.67 16.56
CA ASN A 464 17.88 8.72 17.34
C ASN A 464 18.27 8.18 18.72
N HIS A 465 19.56 8.24 19.03
CA HIS A 465 20.14 7.78 20.29
C HIS A 465 20.33 8.94 21.30
N GLY A 466 19.88 10.15 20.97
CA GLY A 466 20.08 11.35 21.77
C GLY A 466 21.47 11.97 21.55
N ASN A 467 21.69 13.17 22.13
CA ASN A 467 22.94 13.94 22.00
C ASN A 467 23.41 14.16 20.54
N GLY A 468 22.46 14.21 19.60
CA GLY A 468 22.71 14.39 18.18
C GLY A 468 23.29 13.16 17.46
N LEU A 469 23.28 11.99 18.10
CA LEU A 469 23.75 10.74 17.51
C LEU A 469 22.59 9.95 16.89
N GLU A 470 22.73 9.54 15.63
CA GLU A 470 21.73 8.78 14.89
C GLU A 470 22.34 7.59 14.17
N SER A 471 21.55 6.53 13.98
CA SER A 471 21.91 5.40 13.13
C SER A 471 20.89 5.16 12.02
N TYR A 472 21.37 4.80 10.83
CA TYR A 472 20.57 4.57 9.63
C TYR A 472 20.73 3.11 9.20
N TYR A 473 19.62 2.47 8.85
CA TYR A 473 19.55 1.07 8.38
C TYR A 473 18.81 1.03 7.05
N ALA A 474 19.53 0.87 5.95
CA ALA A 474 19.00 1.01 4.60
C ALA A 474 19.00 -0.30 3.80
N HIS A 475 18.44 -0.24 2.59
CA HIS A 475 18.24 -1.36 1.66
C HIS A 475 17.37 -2.49 2.22
N LEU A 476 16.44 -2.18 3.12
CA LEU A 476 15.65 -3.18 3.83
C LEU A 476 14.55 -3.83 2.96
N GLN A 477 14.15 -5.05 3.33
CA GLN A 477 12.96 -5.73 2.82
C GLN A 477 11.69 -5.17 3.44
N GLY A 478 11.76 -4.83 4.72
CA GLY A 478 10.65 -4.40 5.57
C GLY A 478 11.12 -4.15 7.00
N PHE A 479 10.23 -3.62 7.82
CA PHE A 479 10.54 -3.10 9.16
C PHE A 479 9.91 -3.98 10.25
N PHE A 480 10.54 -4.03 11.42
CA PHE A 480 9.94 -4.56 12.65
C PHE A 480 9.52 -3.45 13.62
N VAL A 481 9.75 -2.20 13.23
CA VAL A 481 9.56 -0.99 14.04
C VAL A 481 8.91 0.10 13.19
N GLN A 482 8.30 1.08 13.85
CA GLN A 482 7.70 2.27 13.26
C GLN A 482 8.22 3.55 13.92
N ALA A 483 8.04 4.70 13.27
CA ALA A 483 8.41 5.98 13.85
C ALA A 483 7.68 6.22 15.18
N GLY A 484 8.42 6.66 16.20
CA GLY A 484 7.94 6.84 17.57
C GLY A 484 8.35 5.71 18.52
N ASP A 485 8.66 4.51 18.01
CA ASP A 485 9.03 3.36 18.84
C ASP A 485 10.30 3.63 19.67
N ILE A 486 10.27 3.20 20.93
CA ILE A 486 11.43 3.20 21.82
C ILE A 486 12.02 1.79 21.82
N ILE A 487 13.24 1.65 21.31
CA ILE A 487 13.90 0.35 21.11
C ILE A 487 15.15 0.23 21.97
N ALA A 488 15.44 -0.97 22.43
CA ALA A 488 16.68 -1.29 23.14
C ALA A 488 17.78 -1.73 22.16
N GLN A 489 19.03 -1.63 22.63
CA GLN A 489 20.16 -2.20 21.91
C GLN A 489 19.92 -3.71 21.63
N GLY A 490 20.08 -4.12 20.37
CA GLY A 490 19.87 -5.50 19.93
C GLY A 490 18.46 -5.83 19.46
N ASP A 491 17.49 -4.94 19.64
CA ASP A 491 16.13 -5.15 19.13
C ASP A 491 16.12 -5.25 17.60
N PRO A 492 15.29 -6.12 17.02
CA PRO A 492 15.17 -6.23 15.57
C PRO A 492 14.53 -4.95 15.00
N VAL A 493 15.16 -4.35 14.00
CA VAL A 493 14.67 -3.13 13.33
C VAL A 493 14.11 -3.40 11.94
N GLY A 494 14.62 -4.42 11.25
CA GLY A 494 14.13 -4.80 9.93
C GLY A 494 14.82 -6.03 9.38
N ARG A 495 14.57 -6.31 8.10
CA ARG A 495 15.21 -7.40 7.34
C ARG A 495 16.04 -6.83 6.20
N ALA A 496 17.26 -7.30 5.98
CA ALA A 496 18.09 -6.86 4.86
C ALA A 496 17.51 -7.30 3.51
N ASN A 497 17.72 -6.51 2.46
CA ASN A 497 17.43 -6.87 1.08
C ASN A 497 18.33 -6.05 0.12
N SER A 498 17.82 -5.73 -1.07
CA SER A 498 18.47 -4.91 -2.08
C SER A 498 17.55 -3.79 -2.59
N SER A 499 16.75 -3.17 -1.72
CA SER A 499 15.84 -2.08 -2.12
C SER A 499 16.60 -0.77 -2.37
N GLY A 500 16.19 0.05 -3.33
CA GLY A 500 16.87 1.32 -3.62
C GLY A 500 18.12 1.12 -4.49
N TRP A 501 19.12 1.98 -4.35
CA TRP A 501 20.35 1.95 -5.14
C TRP A 501 21.35 0.92 -4.61
N SER A 502 21.03 -0.36 -4.82
CA SER A 502 21.81 -1.50 -4.36
C SER A 502 22.10 -2.46 -5.52
N THR A 503 23.31 -3.01 -5.56
CA THR A 503 23.74 -3.97 -6.60
C THR A 503 23.58 -5.43 -6.16
N GLY A 504 23.05 -5.69 -4.96
CA GLY A 504 22.82 -7.01 -4.41
C GLY A 504 22.52 -6.97 -2.91
N PRO A 505 22.01 -8.06 -2.29
CA PRO A 505 21.58 -8.03 -0.89
C PRO A 505 22.68 -7.62 0.09
N HIS A 506 22.45 -6.54 0.83
CA HIS A 506 23.33 -6.04 1.89
C HIS A 506 22.59 -5.09 2.85
N LEU A 507 23.17 -4.86 4.03
CA LEU A 507 22.79 -3.75 4.88
C LEU A 507 23.72 -2.57 4.59
N HIS A 508 23.16 -1.42 4.22
CA HIS A 508 23.87 -0.15 4.29
C HIS A 508 23.61 0.51 5.65
N PHE A 509 24.67 0.69 6.44
CA PHE A 509 24.59 1.20 7.81
C PHE A 509 25.36 2.52 7.96
N GLU A 510 24.69 3.57 8.46
CA GLU A 510 25.35 4.84 8.77
C GLU A 510 25.29 5.16 10.26
N VAL A 511 26.28 5.94 10.71
CA VAL A 511 26.26 6.67 11.98
C VAL A 511 26.40 8.15 11.66
N ARG A 512 25.54 8.99 12.23
CA ARG A 512 25.60 10.45 12.07
C ARG A 512 25.73 11.14 13.41
N GLN A 513 26.58 12.16 13.47
CA GLN A 513 26.72 13.06 14.61
C GLN A 513 26.32 14.47 14.18
N ASN A 514 25.27 15.02 14.78
CA ASN A 514 24.67 16.32 14.41
C ASN A 514 24.39 16.41 12.90
N GLY A 515 23.83 15.34 12.33
CA GLY A 515 23.51 15.23 10.91
C GLY A 515 24.70 14.95 9.97
N GLN A 516 25.94 14.92 10.47
CA GLN A 516 27.13 14.67 9.65
C GLN A 516 27.53 13.18 9.67
N PRO A 517 27.70 12.53 8.51
CA PRO A 517 28.15 11.14 8.42
C PRO A 517 29.50 10.91 9.10
N GLN A 518 29.58 9.87 9.92
CA GLN A 518 30.79 9.41 10.59
C GLN A 518 31.14 8.02 10.09
N ASN A 519 32.41 7.62 10.22
CA ASN A 519 32.80 6.24 9.94
C ASN A 519 32.17 5.30 10.98
N PRO A 520 31.22 4.40 10.60
CA PRO A 520 30.54 3.52 11.54
C PRO A 520 31.49 2.60 12.31
N MET A 521 32.63 2.22 11.70
CA MET A 521 33.61 1.33 12.30
C MET A 521 34.29 1.91 13.55
N ASN A 522 34.17 3.22 13.80
CA ASN A 522 34.68 3.85 15.02
C ASN A 522 33.75 3.69 16.23
N TYR A 523 32.50 3.28 16.00
CA TYR A 523 31.44 3.17 17.01
C TYR A 523 31.14 1.74 17.40
N LEU A 524 31.32 0.79 16.46
CA LEU A 524 31.09 -0.63 16.68
C LEU A 524 32.15 -1.20 17.63
N SER A 525 31.71 -1.92 18.66
CA SER A 525 32.56 -2.57 19.68
C SER A 525 32.39 -4.08 19.75
#